data_AF-A0A7C2TUD0-F1
#
_entry.id   AF-A0A7C2TUD0-F1
#
_cell.length_a   1.000
_cell.length_b   1.000
_cell.length_c   1.000
_cell.angle_alpha   90.00
_cell.angle_beta   90.00
_cell.angle_gamma   90.00
#
_symmetry.space_group_name_H-M   'P 1'
#
loop_
_entity.id
_entity.type
_entity.pdbx_description
1 polymer ?
#
loop_
_entity_poly.entity_id
_entity_poly.type
_entity_poly.pdbx_seq_one_letter_code
_entity_poly.pdbx_strand_id
1 'polypeptide(L)'
;PPVYQITRHNTATYQPIPGFTQIQRQPIPILPLDRRVGIAQVELGYNEEQAMREASRCLRCWENTIFEGDAEASTECILCGGCADICPEHCIEIVPRAWTIAATAAQELIDNEFGETLVEEEQRGMVIIKNEEICIRCGLCAKRCPVGTITMQAFNSLTTA
;
A
#
# COMPACT_ATOMS: atom_id res chain seq x y z
N PRO A 1 2.68 18.04 -16.21
CA PRO A 1 2.37 16.96 -15.23
C PRO A 1 3.65 16.60 -14.48
N PRO A 2 3.60 16.28 -13.19
CA PRO A 2 4.78 15.80 -12.46
C PRO A 2 5.34 14.54 -13.13
N VAL A 3 6.67 14.48 -13.29
CA VAL A 3 7.37 13.31 -13.84
C VAL A 3 7.78 12.41 -12.67
N TYR A 4 7.38 11.15 -12.73
CA TYR A 4 7.70 10.16 -11.70
C TYR A 4 8.65 9.10 -12.26
N GLN A 5 9.57 8.65 -11.40
CA GLN A 5 10.37 7.45 -11.64
C GLN A 5 9.80 6.31 -10.81
N ILE A 6 9.43 5.22 -11.47
CA ILE A 6 8.98 3.99 -10.83
C ILE A 6 10.18 3.06 -10.66
N THR A 7 10.40 2.58 -9.44
CA THR A 7 11.44 1.59 -9.14
C THR A 7 10.79 0.29 -8.69
N ARG A 8 10.95 -0.78 -9.47
CA ARG A 8 10.52 -2.13 -9.10
C ARG A 8 11.56 -2.76 -8.18
N HIS A 9 11.18 -3.08 -6.95
CA HIS A 9 12.05 -3.78 -6.00
C HIS A 9 12.20 -5.26 -6.35
N ASN A 10 13.36 -5.84 -6.05
CA ASN A 10 13.53 -7.28 -6.05
C ASN A 10 12.66 -7.87 -4.93
N THR A 11 11.62 -8.60 -5.32
CA THR A 11 10.62 -9.13 -4.39
C THR A 11 11.21 -10.16 -3.43
N ALA A 12 12.21 -10.95 -3.86
CA ALA A 12 12.85 -11.96 -3.01
C ALA A 12 13.56 -11.33 -1.80
N THR A 13 14.15 -10.15 -1.98
CA THR A 13 14.94 -9.46 -0.95
C THR A 13 14.20 -8.29 -0.30
N TYR A 14 13.06 -7.86 -0.84
CA TYR A 14 12.26 -6.78 -0.26
C TYR A 14 11.84 -7.11 1.17
N GLN A 15 12.18 -6.26 2.14
CA GLN A 15 11.72 -6.42 3.52
C GLN A 15 11.61 -5.04 4.19
N PRO A 16 10.50 -4.75 4.89
CA PRO A 16 10.43 -3.60 5.79
C PRO A 16 11.39 -3.77 6.96
N ILE A 17 11.59 -2.70 7.74
CA ILE A 17 12.33 -2.81 8.99
C ILE A 17 11.60 -3.82 9.90
N PRO A 18 12.28 -4.84 10.44
CA PRO A 18 11.65 -5.81 11.33
C PRO A 18 10.96 -5.14 12.51
N GLY A 19 9.72 -5.55 12.80
CA GLY A 19 8.95 -5.02 13.93
C GLY A 19 8.47 -3.58 13.77
N PHE A 20 8.50 -2.98 12.57
CA PHE A 20 8.03 -1.60 12.33
C PHE A 20 6.59 -1.33 12.79
N THR A 21 5.72 -2.34 12.81
CA THR A 21 4.35 -2.26 13.35
C THR A 21 4.27 -2.40 14.87
N GLN A 22 5.33 -2.86 15.52
CA GLN A 22 5.38 -3.11 16.96
C GLN A 22 6.01 -1.95 17.76
N ILE A 23 6.69 -1.03 17.07
CA ILE A 23 7.33 0.13 17.70
C ILE A 23 6.25 1.16 18.05
N GLN A 24 6.07 1.39 19.35
CA GLN A 24 5.16 2.41 19.87
C GLN A 24 5.67 3.82 19.57
N ARG A 25 4.74 4.74 19.33
CA ARG A 25 5.04 6.16 19.13
C ARG A 25 5.74 6.72 20.37
N GLN A 26 6.94 7.25 20.19
CA GLN A 26 7.61 8.02 21.23
C GLN A 26 6.98 9.42 21.31
N PRO A 27 6.69 9.93 22.53
CA PRO A 27 6.24 11.30 22.66
C PRO A 27 7.37 12.25 22.25
N ILE A 28 7.01 13.33 21.53
CA ILE A 28 7.98 14.37 21.21
C ILE A 28 8.49 15.00 22.52
N PRO A 29 9.82 15.18 22.69
CA PRO A 29 10.34 15.91 23.84
C PRO A 29 9.73 17.30 23.93
N ILE A 30 9.16 17.61 25.09
CA ILE A 30 8.48 18.87 25.34
C ILE A 30 9.13 19.62 26.49
N LEU A 31 9.17 20.94 26.37
CA LEU A 31 9.60 21.83 27.45
C LEU A 31 8.66 21.66 28.66
N PRO A 32 9.19 21.48 29.89
CA PRO A 32 8.37 21.41 31.10
C PRO A 32 7.45 22.62 31.27
N LEU A 33 6.23 22.42 31.79
CA LEU A 33 5.18 23.45 31.86
C LEU A 33 5.61 24.73 32.59
N ASP A 34 6.36 24.59 33.69
CA ASP A 34 6.91 25.67 34.50
C ASP A 34 7.97 26.50 33.77
N ARG A 35 8.50 26.00 32.65
CA ARG A 35 9.47 26.66 31.79
C ARG A 35 8.85 27.27 30.52
N ARG A 36 7.55 27.09 30.27
CA ARG A 36 6.86 27.60 29.07
C ARG A 36 6.45 29.06 29.27
N VAL A 37 7.40 29.98 29.09
CA VAL A 37 7.18 31.42 29.24
C VAL A 37 7.34 32.17 27.91
N GLY A 38 6.44 33.13 27.64
CA GLY A 38 6.50 33.95 26.44
C GLY A 38 6.38 33.15 25.15
N ILE A 39 7.38 33.26 24.28
CA ILE A 39 7.45 32.61 22.95
C ILE A 39 8.44 31.44 22.90
N ALA A 40 8.76 30.82 24.04
CA ALA A 40 9.70 29.70 24.09
C ALA A 40 9.21 28.50 23.26
N GLN A 41 10.14 27.87 22.53
CA GLN A 41 9.88 26.64 21.79
C GLN A 41 9.46 25.51 22.74
N VAL A 42 8.26 24.96 22.53
CA VAL A 42 7.69 23.92 23.39
C VAL A 42 8.08 22.52 22.90
N GLU A 43 8.02 22.26 21.60
CA GLU A 43 8.45 20.99 21.01
C GLU A 43 9.94 21.06 20.73
N LEU A 44 10.74 20.33 21.50
CA LEU A 44 12.20 20.38 21.42
C LEU A 44 12.76 19.50 20.29
N GLY A 45 11.89 18.74 19.61
CA GLY A 45 12.27 17.80 18.57
C GLY A 45 12.91 16.53 19.13
N TYR A 46 13.15 15.57 18.24
CA TYR A 46 13.85 14.33 18.57
C TYR A 46 15.36 14.50 18.48
N ASN A 47 16.09 13.79 19.34
CA ASN A 47 17.49 13.52 19.06
C ASN A 47 17.63 12.49 17.92
N GLU A 48 18.85 12.25 17.43
CA GLU A 48 19.10 11.35 16.29
C GLU A 48 18.54 9.94 16.51
N GLU A 49 18.78 9.33 17.68
CA GLU A 49 18.29 7.98 18.00
C GLU A 49 16.76 7.92 17.99
N GLN A 50 16.10 8.90 18.61
CA GLN A 50 14.65 9.01 18.64
C GLN A 50 14.08 9.24 17.23
N ALA A 51 14.72 10.08 16.43
CA ALA A 51 14.30 10.36 15.06
C ALA A 51 14.40 9.11 14.19
N MET A 52 15.50 8.35 14.29
CA MET A 52 15.66 7.08 13.58
C MET A 52 14.61 6.04 14.03
N ARG A 53 14.33 5.95 15.33
CA ARG A 53 13.31 5.04 15.88
C ARG A 53 11.89 5.43 15.43
N GLU A 54 11.59 6.71 15.30
CA GLU A 54 10.30 7.15 14.76
C GLU A 54 10.21 6.96 13.24
N ALA A 55 11.28 7.23 12.50
CA ALA A 55 11.34 7.02 11.06
C ALA A 55 11.18 5.53 10.69
N SER A 56 11.67 4.61 11.52
CA SER A 56 11.55 3.18 11.26
C SER A 56 10.12 2.64 11.34
N ARG A 57 9.17 3.42 11.89
CA ARG A 57 7.73 3.12 11.92
C ARG A 57 7.02 3.44 10.61
N CYS A 58 7.69 4.10 9.66
CA CYS A 58 7.08 4.51 8.40
C CYS A 58 6.56 3.30 7.63
N LEU A 59 5.28 3.35 7.23
CA LEU A 59 4.66 2.31 6.40
C LEU A 59 5.07 2.40 4.91
N ARG A 60 5.93 3.36 4.53
CA ARG A 60 6.42 3.58 3.16
C ARG A 60 5.26 3.70 2.15
N CYS A 61 4.37 4.67 2.36
CA CYS A 61 3.19 4.86 1.52
C CYS A 61 3.48 5.11 0.02
N TRP A 62 4.71 5.52 -0.31
CA TRP A 62 5.19 5.64 -1.69
C TRP A 62 5.59 4.30 -2.33
N GLU A 63 5.61 3.20 -1.56
CA GLU A 63 5.91 1.84 -2.01
C GLU A 63 4.67 0.97 -1.95
N ASN A 64 4.19 0.52 -3.10
CA ASN A 64 2.92 -0.19 -3.26
C ASN A 64 3.14 -1.59 -3.80
N THR A 65 2.22 -2.49 -3.44
CA THR A 65 2.04 -3.75 -4.15
C THR A 65 1.31 -3.49 -5.45
N ILE A 66 1.94 -3.77 -6.59
CA ILE A 66 1.36 -3.59 -7.92
C ILE A 66 1.02 -4.96 -8.50
N PHE A 67 -0.21 -5.09 -8.99
CA PHE A 67 -0.80 -6.32 -9.51
C PHE A 67 -0.89 -6.21 -11.03
N GLU A 68 0.17 -6.63 -11.72
CA GLU A 68 0.27 -6.54 -13.17
C GLU A 68 0.74 -7.90 -13.70
N GLY A 69 -0.14 -8.55 -14.47
CA GLY A 69 0.17 -9.77 -15.19
C GLY A 69 0.64 -9.48 -16.60
N ASP A 70 1.57 -10.27 -17.09
CA ASP A 70 2.08 -10.24 -18.46
C ASP A 70 2.05 -11.67 -19.02
N ALA A 71 1.30 -11.85 -20.10
CA ALA A 71 1.13 -13.13 -20.77
C ALA A 71 2.44 -13.63 -21.40
N GLU A 72 3.27 -12.73 -21.93
CA GLU A 72 4.57 -13.11 -22.53
C GLU A 72 5.53 -13.60 -21.46
N ALA A 73 5.53 -12.95 -20.30
CA ALA A 73 6.33 -13.36 -19.14
C ALA A 73 5.68 -14.46 -18.30
N SER A 74 4.47 -14.92 -18.66
CA SER A 74 3.68 -15.91 -17.89
C SER A 74 3.48 -15.52 -16.42
N THR A 75 3.27 -14.23 -16.16
CA THR A 75 3.07 -13.68 -14.80
C THR A 75 1.60 -13.37 -14.50
N GLU A 76 0.67 -13.81 -15.33
CA GLU A 76 -0.77 -13.66 -15.10
C GLU A 76 -1.24 -14.38 -13.83
N CYS A 77 -2.23 -13.82 -13.14
CA CYS A 77 -2.73 -14.41 -11.91
C CYS A 77 -3.40 -15.77 -12.17
N ILE A 78 -2.91 -16.82 -11.49
CA ILE A 78 -3.46 -18.18 -11.59
C ILE A 78 -4.51 -18.50 -10.50
N LEU A 79 -5.06 -17.49 -9.83
CA LEU A 79 -6.08 -17.64 -8.77
C LEU A 79 -5.73 -18.63 -7.64
N CYS A 80 -4.44 -18.75 -7.30
CA CYS A 80 -3.98 -19.69 -6.26
C CYS A 80 -4.38 -19.31 -4.82
N GLY A 81 -4.87 -18.08 -4.57
CA GLY A 81 -5.23 -17.60 -3.24
C GLY A 81 -4.07 -17.27 -2.29
N GLY A 82 -2.81 -17.51 -2.71
CA GLY A 82 -1.65 -17.35 -1.83
C GLY A 82 -1.45 -15.93 -1.28
N CYS A 83 -1.84 -14.89 -2.03
CA CYS A 83 -1.73 -13.51 -1.58
C CYS A 83 -2.71 -13.16 -0.45
N ALA A 84 -3.93 -13.71 -0.47
CA ALA A 84 -4.93 -13.53 0.57
C ALA A 84 -4.54 -14.31 1.84
N ASP A 85 -4.10 -15.57 1.67
CA ASP A 85 -3.67 -16.46 2.75
C ASP A 85 -2.50 -15.89 3.56
N ILE A 86 -1.47 -15.34 2.90
CA ILE A 86 -0.27 -14.85 3.58
C ILE A 86 -0.44 -13.46 4.22
N CYS A 87 -1.53 -12.76 3.94
CA CYS A 87 -1.66 -11.36 4.33
C CYS A 87 -1.91 -11.24 5.84
N PRO A 88 -1.00 -10.63 6.63
CA PRO A 88 -1.13 -10.56 8.08
C PRO A 88 -2.29 -9.66 8.54
N GLU A 89 -2.68 -8.70 7.69
CA GLU A 89 -3.76 -7.74 7.98
C GLU A 89 -5.08 -8.16 7.33
N HIS A 90 -5.12 -9.32 6.65
CA HIS A 90 -6.28 -9.78 5.89
C HIS A 90 -6.83 -8.73 4.91
N CYS A 91 -5.92 -7.96 4.28
CA CYS A 91 -6.31 -6.85 3.41
C CYS A 91 -6.61 -7.24 1.95
N ILE A 92 -6.55 -8.52 1.61
CA ILE A 92 -6.78 -9.01 0.25
C ILE A 92 -7.88 -10.07 0.29
N GLU A 93 -8.91 -9.88 -0.52
CA GLU A 93 -10.02 -10.80 -0.70
C GLU A 93 -10.12 -11.21 -2.18
N ILE A 94 -10.51 -12.47 -2.41
CA ILE A 94 -10.82 -12.97 -3.76
C ILE A 94 -12.28 -13.38 -3.76
N VAL A 95 -13.12 -12.61 -4.43
CA VAL A 95 -14.57 -12.79 -4.43
C VAL A 95 -15.08 -13.06 -5.84
N PRO A 96 -16.19 -13.80 -6.01
CA PRO A 96 -16.87 -13.87 -7.29
C PRO A 96 -17.22 -12.47 -7.81
N ARG A 97 -17.09 -12.24 -9.13
CA ARG A 97 -17.53 -10.98 -9.77
C ARG A 97 -19.00 -10.66 -9.46
N ALA A 98 -19.83 -11.68 -9.31
CA ALA A 98 -21.22 -11.54 -8.88
C ALA A 98 -21.44 -10.85 -7.52
N TRP A 99 -20.39 -10.74 -6.69
CA TRP A 99 -20.48 -10.05 -5.39
C TRP A 99 -20.04 -8.59 -5.48
N THR A 100 -19.41 -8.18 -6.58
CA THR A 100 -18.94 -6.80 -6.79
C THR A 100 -19.98 -5.93 -7.50
N ILE A 101 -21.26 -6.32 -7.49
CA ILE A 101 -22.33 -5.54 -8.11
C ILE A 101 -22.39 -4.19 -7.40
N ALA A 102 -22.01 -3.15 -8.12
CA ALA A 102 -22.12 -1.77 -7.67
C ALA A 102 -23.55 -1.52 -7.19
N ALA A 103 -23.71 -0.89 -6.02
CA ALA A 103 -24.97 -0.19 -5.75
C ALA A 103 -25.24 0.73 -6.96
N THR A 104 -26.49 0.85 -7.41
CA THR A 104 -26.85 1.60 -8.64
C THR A 104 -26.21 2.98 -8.74
N ALA A 105 -25.96 3.66 -7.60
CA ALA A 105 -25.26 4.94 -7.53
C ALA A 105 -23.76 4.88 -7.94
N ALA A 106 -23.06 3.78 -7.64
CA ALA A 106 -21.67 3.59 -8.06
C ALA A 106 -21.57 3.25 -9.56
N GLN A 107 -22.61 2.64 -10.14
CA GLN A 107 -22.71 2.40 -11.58
C GLN A 107 -22.78 3.72 -12.35
N GLU A 108 -23.65 4.64 -11.92
CA GLU A 108 -23.78 5.97 -12.54
C GLU A 108 -22.49 6.79 -12.44
N LEU A 109 -21.72 6.66 -11.35
CA LEU A 109 -20.42 7.33 -11.21
C LEU A 109 -19.39 6.78 -12.20
N ILE A 110 -19.30 5.45 -12.35
CA ILE A 110 -18.38 4.80 -13.29
C ILE A 110 -18.72 5.18 -14.73
N ASP A 111 -20.00 5.12 -15.09
CA ASP A 111 -20.48 5.47 -16.44
C ASP A 111 -20.16 6.94 -16.79
N ASN A 112 -20.31 7.86 -15.83
CA ASN A 112 -20.03 9.29 -16.03
C ASN A 112 -18.54 9.62 -16.11
N GLU A 113 -17.70 8.93 -15.33
CA GLU A 113 -16.26 9.26 -15.23
C GLU A 113 -15.41 8.54 -16.29
N PHE A 114 -15.80 7.33 -16.69
CA PHE A 114 -15.02 6.50 -17.62
C PHE A 114 -15.73 6.24 -18.96
N GLY A 115 -17.03 6.55 -19.09
CA GLY A 115 -17.80 6.33 -20.32
C GLY A 115 -18.02 4.85 -20.67
N GLU A 116 -17.74 3.95 -19.73
CA GLU A 116 -17.89 2.51 -19.90
C GLU A 116 -19.16 2.03 -19.19
N THR A 117 -20.18 1.64 -19.96
CA THR A 117 -21.28 0.84 -19.41
C THR A 117 -20.70 -0.50 -19.01
N LEU A 118 -20.77 -0.87 -17.72
CA LEU A 118 -20.46 -2.24 -17.30
C LEU A 118 -21.50 -3.16 -17.96
N VAL A 119 -21.13 -3.71 -19.10
CA VAL A 119 -21.95 -4.64 -19.86
C VAL A 119 -22.31 -5.80 -18.92
N GLU A 120 -23.56 -6.26 -18.98
CA GLU A 120 -24.05 -7.50 -18.36
C GLU A 120 -23.35 -8.75 -18.96
N GLU A 121 -22.06 -8.67 -19.31
CA GLU A 121 -21.27 -9.83 -19.65
C GLU A 121 -21.23 -10.74 -18.42
N GLU A 122 -21.52 -12.01 -18.70
CA GLU A 122 -21.73 -13.10 -17.76
C GLU A 122 -20.96 -12.89 -16.46
N GLN A 123 -21.67 -12.92 -15.32
CA GLN A 123 -21.20 -12.75 -13.93
C GLN A 123 -20.16 -13.82 -13.49
N ARG A 124 -19.41 -14.37 -14.43
CA ARG A 124 -18.34 -15.35 -14.33
C ARG A 124 -17.02 -14.61 -14.06
N GLY A 125 -16.13 -15.27 -13.34
CA GLY A 125 -14.83 -14.74 -12.98
C GLY A 125 -14.73 -14.32 -11.52
N MET A 126 -13.51 -14.00 -11.12
CA MET A 126 -13.14 -13.65 -9.76
C MET A 126 -12.53 -12.24 -9.76
N VAL A 127 -12.75 -11.49 -8.69
CA VAL A 127 -12.18 -10.16 -8.45
C VAL A 127 -11.27 -10.24 -7.24
N ILE A 128 -10.08 -9.65 -7.36
CA ILE A 128 -9.19 -9.44 -6.23
C ILE A 128 -9.46 -8.04 -5.70
N ILE A 129 -9.89 -7.94 -4.44
CA ILE A 129 -10.11 -6.68 -3.75
C ILE A 129 -8.97 -6.50 -2.75
N LYS A 130 -8.34 -5.33 -2.77
CA LYS A 130 -7.30 -4.98 -1.80
C LYS A 130 -7.71 -3.74 -1.02
N ASN A 131 -7.82 -3.87 0.30
CA ASN A 131 -8.03 -2.75 1.19
C ASN A 131 -6.69 -2.05 1.49
N GLU A 132 -6.48 -0.88 0.90
CA GLU A 132 -5.27 -0.07 1.11
C GLU A 132 -5.18 0.57 2.50
N GLU A 133 -6.30 0.77 3.20
CA GLU A 133 -6.33 1.45 4.50
C GLU A 133 -5.64 0.62 5.60
N ILE A 134 -5.73 -0.70 5.49
CA ILE A 134 -5.14 -1.65 6.44
C ILE A 134 -3.88 -2.33 5.88
N CYS A 135 -3.48 -2.05 4.64
CA CYS A 135 -2.27 -2.63 4.07
C CYS A 135 -1.01 -1.99 4.66
N ILE A 136 -0.24 -2.78 5.42
CA ILE A 136 1.05 -2.33 6.01
C ILE A 136 2.24 -2.42 5.06
N ARG A 137 2.03 -2.70 3.76
CA ARG A 137 3.08 -2.73 2.71
C ARG A 137 4.27 -3.66 3.02
N CYS A 138 3.96 -4.77 3.67
CA CYS A 138 4.96 -5.78 4.07
C CYS A 138 5.57 -6.55 2.89
N GLY A 139 4.92 -6.54 1.72
CA GLY A 139 5.37 -7.24 0.51
C GLY A 139 5.25 -8.77 0.56
N LEU A 140 4.62 -9.34 1.60
CA LEU A 140 4.47 -10.79 1.73
C LEU A 140 3.62 -11.41 0.62
N CYS A 141 2.58 -10.72 0.17
CA CYS A 141 1.77 -11.15 -0.98
C CYS A 141 2.59 -11.20 -2.28
N ALA A 142 3.51 -10.25 -2.49
CA ALA A 142 4.45 -10.27 -3.61
C ALA A 142 5.39 -11.49 -3.52
N LYS A 143 5.98 -11.74 -2.35
CA LYS A 143 6.86 -12.91 -2.12
C LYS A 143 6.16 -14.25 -2.31
N ARG A 144 4.89 -14.33 -1.94
CA ARG A 144 4.09 -15.56 -2.00
C ARG A 144 3.54 -15.86 -3.40
N CYS A 145 3.45 -14.85 -4.27
CA CYS A 145 2.91 -15.03 -5.60
C CYS A 145 3.79 -16.01 -6.43
N PRO A 146 3.27 -17.19 -6.81
CA PRO A 146 4.10 -18.23 -7.44
C PRO A 146 4.53 -17.87 -8.87
N VAL A 147 3.79 -16.98 -9.52
CA VAL A 147 3.99 -16.55 -10.92
C VAL A 147 4.51 -15.11 -11.01
N GLY A 148 4.71 -14.43 -9.89
CA GLY A 148 5.28 -13.07 -9.89
C GLY A 148 4.36 -11.95 -10.41
N THR A 149 3.03 -12.15 -10.44
CA THR A 149 2.04 -11.10 -10.78
C THR A 149 2.12 -9.88 -9.86
N ILE A 150 2.43 -10.12 -8.58
CA ILE A 150 2.43 -9.08 -7.55
C ILE A 150 3.87 -8.63 -7.31
N THR A 151 4.11 -7.32 -7.40
CA THR A 151 5.43 -6.72 -7.27
C THR A 151 5.42 -5.59 -6.24
N MET A 152 6.57 -5.24 -5.68
CA MET A 152 6.72 -4.04 -4.86
C MET A 152 7.36 -2.93 -5.69
N GLN A 153 6.70 -1.78 -5.81
CA GLN A 153 7.17 -0.66 -6.62
C GLN A 153 7.15 0.66 -5.84
N ALA A 154 8.24 1.43 -5.93
CA ALA A 154 8.35 2.77 -5.36
C ALA A 154 8.09 3.86 -6.41
N PHE A 155 7.38 4.91 -6.02
CA PHE A 155 7.10 6.08 -6.86
C PHE A 155 7.89 7.29 -6.35
N ASN A 156 8.89 7.72 -7.11
CA ASN A 156 9.73 8.85 -6.75
C ASN A 156 9.42 10.04 -7.66
N SER A 157 9.19 11.23 -7.09
CA SER A 157 9.08 12.46 -7.87
C SER A 157 10.45 12.87 -8.39
N LEU A 158 10.58 13.10 -9.69
CA LEU A 158 11.78 13.72 -10.26
C LEU A 158 11.63 15.23 -10.13
N THR A 159 12.33 15.82 -9.18
CA THR A 159 12.50 17.28 -9.15
C THR A 159 13.49 17.65 -10.24
N THR A 160 13.03 18.33 -11.30
CA THR A 160 13.96 18.99 -12.22
C THR A 160 14.69 20.08 -11.44
N ALA A 161 16.00 19.88 -11.24
CA ALA A 161 16.91 20.87 -10.65
C ALA A 161 17.00 22.14 -11.50
#